data_AF-A0A967I9S8-F1
#
_entry.id   AF-A0A967I9S8-F1
#
_cell.length_a   1.000
_cell.length_b   1.000
_cell.length_c   1.000
_cell.angle_alpha   90.00
_cell.angle_beta   90.00
_cell.angle_gamma   90.00
#
_symmetry.space_group_name_H-M   'P 1'
#
loop_
_entity.id
_entity.type
_entity.pdbx_description
1 polymer ?
#
loop_
_entity_poly.entity_id
_entity_poly.type
_entity_poly.pdbx_seq_one_letter_code
_entity_poly.pdbx_strand_id
1 'polypeptide(L)'
;ETRHVAIHKDALERFGYATGPWLTEFKDRLRRAPSSEVPITVPYRDGGNETVETAELGRRIAHIEEGMKLCYVTDASPSAANEERIVELAAGAHLLAIEATFSHEEAERARQRNHLTARQAGELARRAGAAKLLVFHHSPRYQDEPDRLQSEAQQAFAGEQAER
;
A
#
# COMPACT_ATOMS: atom_id res chain seq x y z
N GLU A 1 -2.96 -9.88 1.27
CA GLU A 1 -2.01 -9.17 0.39
C GLU A 1 -1.75 -10.00 -0.86
N THR A 2 -1.74 -9.36 -2.02
CA THR A 2 -1.46 -10.00 -3.31
C THR A 2 0.01 -9.79 -3.63
N ARG A 3 0.85 -10.80 -3.38
CA ARG A 3 2.24 -10.80 -3.86
C ARG A 3 2.25 -10.75 -5.39
N HIS A 4 3.01 -9.82 -5.94
CA HIS A 4 3.24 -9.74 -7.38
C HIS A 4 4.39 -10.67 -7.75
N VAL A 5 4.19 -11.46 -8.81
CA VAL A 5 5.21 -12.39 -9.35
C VAL A 5 5.36 -12.09 -10.83
N ALA A 6 6.51 -11.58 -11.20
CA ALA A 6 6.84 -11.30 -12.59
C ALA A 6 8.01 -12.15 -13.08
N ILE A 7 7.82 -12.72 -14.27
CA ILE A 7 8.74 -13.66 -14.90
C ILE A 7 9.65 -12.89 -15.84
N HIS A 8 10.95 -13.13 -15.72
CA HIS A 8 11.96 -12.52 -16.56
C HIS A 8 12.05 -13.28 -17.88
N LYS A 9 11.64 -12.62 -18.98
CA LYS A 9 11.70 -13.23 -20.31
C LYS A 9 13.12 -13.63 -20.71
N ASP A 10 14.09 -12.76 -20.43
CA ASP A 10 15.50 -13.00 -20.72
C ASP A 10 16.07 -14.18 -19.93
N ALA A 11 15.54 -14.45 -18.73
CA ALA A 11 15.91 -15.63 -17.96
C ALA A 11 15.35 -16.91 -18.59
N LEU A 12 14.09 -16.91 -19.05
CA LEU A 12 13.54 -18.05 -19.79
C LEU A 12 14.37 -18.36 -21.04
N GLU A 13 14.82 -17.34 -21.77
CA GLU A 13 15.66 -17.50 -22.95
C GLU A 13 17.05 -18.07 -22.60
N ARG A 14 17.69 -17.53 -21.56
CA ARG A 14 19.00 -17.98 -21.07
C ARG A 14 19.02 -19.46 -20.67
N PHE A 15 17.93 -19.93 -20.03
CA PHE A 15 17.79 -21.32 -19.62
C PHE A 15 17.10 -22.20 -20.67
N GLY A 16 16.74 -21.65 -21.85
CA GLY A 16 16.11 -22.42 -22.92
C GLY A 16 14.68 -22.89 -22.62
N TYR A 17 14.01 -22.31 -21.62
CA TYR A 17 12.65 -22.69 -21.23
C TYR A 17 11.60 -22.20 -22.22
N ALA A 18 10.62 -23.05 -22.49
CA ALA A 18 9.46 -22.72 -23.31
C ALA A 18 8.45 -21.90 -22.52
N THR A 19 7.86 -20.88 -23.14
CA THR A 19 6.71 -20.17 -22.56
C THR A 19 5.44 -21.01 -22.71
N GLY A 20 4.61 -21.08 -21.67
CA GLY A 20 3.35 -21.82 -21.77
C GLY A 20 2.52 -21.83 -20.49
N PRO A 21 1.44 -22.64 -20.45
CA PRO A 21 0.51 -22.70 -19.33
C PRO A 21 1.14 -23.04 -17.97
N TRP A 22 2.26 -23.77 -17.96
CA TRP A 22 3.00 -24.11 -16.74
C TRP A 22 3.46 -22.88 -15.94
N LEU A 23 3.67 -21.74 -16.61
CA LEU A 23 4.02 -20.47 -15.95
C LEU A 23 2.90 -19.94 -15.05
N THR A 24 1.64 -20.22 -15.37
CA THR A 24 0.50 -19.84 -14.53
C THR A 24 0.53 -20.61 -13.22
N GLU A 25 0.68 -21.93 -13.30
CA GLU A 25 0.80 -22.79 -12.12
C GLU A 25 2.02 -22.41 -11.28
N PHE A 26 3.17 -22.19 -11.94
CA PHE A 26 4.39 -21.75 -11.27
C PHE A 26 4.21 -20.44 -10.50
N LYS A 27 3.60 -19.42 -11.14
CA LYS A 27 3.29 -18.13 -10.48
C LYS A 27 2.37 -18.33 -9.28
N ASP A 28 1.34 -19.18 -9.40
CA ASP A 28 0.40 -19.44 -8.31
C ASP A 28 1.09 -20.12 -7.13
N ARG A 29 1.97 -21.09 -7.38
CA ARG A 29 2.79 -21.74 -6.35
C ARG A 29 3.70 -20.72 -5.65
N LEU A 30 4.41 -19.89 -6.41
CA LEU A 30 5.29 -18.85 -5.84
C LEU A 30 4.53 -17.81 -5.01
N ARG A 31 3.32 -17.39 -5.43
CA ARG A 31 2.52 -16.44 -4.63
C ARG A 31 2.15 -17.01 -3.26
N ARG A 32 1.78 -18.29 -3.21
CA ARG A 32 1.35 -18.99 -1.99
C ARG A 32 2.52 -19.32 -1.07
N ALA A 33 3.58 -19.92 -1.63
CA ALA A 33 4.73 -20.40 -0.90
C ALA A 33 6.03 -20.12 -1.69
N PRO A 34 6.61 -18.92 -1.56
CA PRO A 34 7.85 -18.53 -2.25
C PRO A 34 9.03 -19.47 -1.97
N SER A 35 9.07 -20.03 -0.75
CA SER A 35 10.11 -20.96 -0.29
C SER A 35 9.73 -22.43 -0.48
N SER A 36 8.76 -22.73 -1.35
CA SER A 36 8.34 -24.11 -1.62
C SER A 36 9.44 -24.90 -2.31
N GLU A 37 9.83 -26.02 -1.69
CA GLU A 37 10.76 -27.00 -2.28
C GLU A 37 10.03 -28.01 -3.17
N VAL A 38 8.70 -27.93 -3.28
CA VAL A 38 7.92 -28.83 -4.14
C VAL A 38 8.38 -28.68 -5.60
N PRO A 39 8.83 -29.75 -6.28
CA PRO A 39 9.31 -29.64 -7.64
C PRO A 39 8.22 -29.28 -8.66
N ILE A 40 8.64 -28.65 -9.76
CA ILE A 40 7.82 -28.35 -10.93
C ILE A 40 8.54 -28.81 -12.20
N THR A 41 7.77 -29.33 -13.15
CA THR A 41 8.27 -29.74 -14.46
C THR A 41 8.27 -28.53 -15.39
N VAL A 42 9.44 -28.20 -15.94
CA VAL A 42 9.68 -27.05 -16.81
C VAL A 42 10.04 -27.55 -18.21
N PRO A 43 9.26 -27.22 -19.26
CA PRO A 43 9.55 -27.63 -20.62
C PRO A 43 10.65 -26.77 -21.26
N TYR A 44 11.55 -27.41 -22.01
CA TYR A 44 12.51 -26.72 -22.88
C TYR A 44 11.90 -26.39 -24.24
N ARG A 45 12.43 -25.36 -24.91
CA ARG A 45 12.02 -24.98 -26.27
C ARG A 45 12.35 -26.05 -27.30
N ASP A 46 13.51 -26.68 -27.16
CA ASP A 46 14.02 -27.68 -28.10
C ASP A 46 13.54 -29.11 -27.77
N GLY A 47 12.60 -29.24 -26.83
CA GLY A 47 12.02 -30.50 -26.39
C GLY A 47 12.66 -31.06 -25.11
N GLY A 48 11.90 -31.91 -24.42
CA GLY A 48 12.26 -32.42 -23.09
C GLY A 48 11.87 -31.47 -21.96
N ASN A 49 12.08 -31.93 -20.72
CA ASN A 49 11.70 -31.22 -19.51
C ASN A 49 12.82 -31.28 -18.46
N GLU A 50 12.88 -30.26 -17.62
CA GLU A 50 13.62 -30.24 -16.35
C GLU A 50 12.65 -30.37 -15.18
N THR A 51 13.07 -31.04 -14.11
CA THR A 51 12.38 -30.98 -12.81
C THR A 51 13.24 -30.19 -11.85
N VAL A 52 12.70 -29.09 -11.35
CA VAL A 52 13.41 -28.14 -10.47
C VAL A 52 12.51 -27.74 -9.31
N GLU A 53 13.11 -27.47 -8.16
CA GLU A 53 12.37 -26.97 -6.99
C GLU A 53 11.72 -25.61 -7.29
N THR A 54 10.49 -25.39 -6.82
CA THR A 54 9.74 -24.16 -7.10
C THR A 54 10.50 -22.92 -6.62
N ALA A 55 11.07 -22.95 -5.41
CA ALA A 55 11.84 -21.83 -4.87
C ALA A 55 13.13 -21.56 -5.65
N GLU A 56 13.81 -22.61 -6.10
CA GLU A 56 15.02 -22.48 -6.91
C GLU A 56 14.70 -21.87 -8.29
N LEU A 57 13.68 -22.39 -8.97
CA LEU A 57 13.22 -21.81 -10.22
C LEU A 57 12.77 -20.36 -10.04
N GLY A 58 12.12 -20.05 -8.91
CA GLY A 58 11.77 -18.68 -8.52
C GLY A 58 12.97 -17.75 -8.56
N ARG A 59 14.07 -18.15 -7.92
CA ARG A 59 15.34 -17.38 -7.92
C ARG A 59 15.96 -17.25 -9.32
N ARG A 60 15.74 -18.23 -10.21
CA ARG A 60 16.30 -18.23 -11.57
C ARG A 60 15.55 -17.30 -12.53
N ILE A 61 14.22 -17.33 -12.51
CA ILE A 61 13.39 -16.74 -13.59
C ILE A 61 12.34 -15.74 -13.13
N ALA A 62 12.22 -15.47 -11.83
CA ALA A 62 11.17 -14.61 -11.30
C ALA A 62 11.72 -13.59 -10.30
N HIS A 63 10.97 -12.49 -10.14
CA HIS A 63 11.04 -11.65 -8.95
C HIS A 63 9.67 -11.65 -8.26
N ILE A 64 9.71 -11.58 -6.94
CA ILE A 64 8.53 -11.55 -6.08
C ILE A 64 8.59 -10.25 -5.29
N GLU A 65 7.55 -9.45 -5.42
CA GLU A 65 7.42 -8.19 -4.71
C GLU A 65 6.11 -8.17 -3.92
N GLU A 66 6.14 -7.57 -2.74
CA GLU A 66 4.93 -7.29 -2.00
C GLU A 66 4.18 -6.12 -2.66
N GLY A 67 2.88 -6.28 -2.86
CA GLY A 67 2.07 -5.23 -3.46
C GLY A 67 1.99 -4.01 -2.53
N MET A 68 2.10 -2.82 -3.10
CA MET A 68 1.88 -1.59 -2.35
C MET A 68 0.38 -1.33 -2.15
N LYS A 69 0.01 -0.92 -0.94
CA LYS A 69 -1.35 -0.46 -0.60
C LYS A 69 -1.37 1.05 -0.51
N LEU A 70 -2.06 1.71 -1.44
CA LEU A 70 -2.35 3.14 -1.38
C LEU A 70 -3.82 3.32 -0.99
N CYS A 71 -4.08 4.15 0.01
CA CYS A 71 -5.43 4.44 0.50
C CYS A 71 -5.75 5.92 0.26
N TYR A 72 -6.94 6.19 -0.28
CA TYR A 72 -7.45 7.54 -0.49
C TYR A 72 -8.73 7.75 0.32
N VAL A 73 -8.74 8.79 1.13
CA VAL A 73 -9.90 9.25 1.90
C VAL A 73 -10.13 10.71 1.54
N THR A 74 -11.17 10.97 0.77
CA THR A 74 -11.63 12.33 0.44
C THR A 74 -12.55 12.83 1.55
N ASP A 75 -13.54 13.65 1.21
CA ASP A 75 -14.57 14.17 2.12
C ASP A 75 -15.16 13.10 3.05
N ALA A 76 -14.99 13.31 4.35
CA ALA A 76 -15.41 12.46 5.43
C ALA A 76 -15.83 13.31 6.64
N SER A 77 -17.05 13.08 7.12
CA SER A 77 -17.51 13.67 8.38
C SER A 77 -16.78 13.05 9.57
N PRO A 78 -16.36 13.84 10.60
CA PRO A 78 -15.62 13.38 11.77
C PRO A 78 -16.55 12.69 12.79
N SER A 79 -17.15 11.57 12.38
CA SER A 79 -17.93 10.69 13.26
C SER A 79 -17.11 9.47 13.65
N ALA A 80 -17.31 8.95 14.86
CA ALA A 80 -16.60 7.76 15.34
C ALA A 80 -16.72 6.57 14.37
N ALA A 81 -17.92 6.39 13.80
CA ALA A 81 -18.20 5.33 12.83
C ALA A 81 -17.44 5.50 11.51
N ASN A 82 -17.18 6.72 11.05
CA ASN A 82 -16.36 6.98 9.87
C ASN A 82 -14.87 6.81 10.21
N GLU A 83 -14.44 7.29 11.37
CA GLU A 83 -13.06 7.14 11.82
C GLU A 83 -12.64 5.66 11.90
N GLU A 84 -13.49 4.80 12.46
CA GLU A 84 -13.26 3.35 12.50
C GLU A 84 -13.12 2.76 11.10
N ARG A 85 -14.05 3.09 10.19
CA ARG A 85 -13.99 2.64 8.79
C ARG A 85 -12.74 3.11 8.06
N ILE A 86 -12.30 4.34 8.32
CA ILE A 86 -11.07 4.90 7.74
C ILE A 86 -9.86 4.14 8.26
N VAL A 87 -9.78 3.87 9.56
CA VAL A 87 -8.67 3.10 10.16
C VAL A 87 -8.63 1.69 9.60
N GLU A 88 -9.76 1.01 9.48
CA GLU A 88 -9.85 -0.32 8.88
C GLU A 88 -9.43 -0.32 7.41
N LEU A 89 -9.94 0.64 6.63
CA LEU A 89 -9.60 0.80 5.22
C LEU A 89 -8.09 1.04 5.04
N ALA A 90 -7.51 1.92 5.85
CA ALA A 90 -6.12 2.34 5.77
C ALA A 90 -5.14 1.42 6.50
N ALA A 91 -5.61 0.36 7.17
CA ALA A 91 -4.77 -0.53 7.97
C ALA A 91 -3.54 -1.04 7.18
N GLY A 92 -2.33 -0.73 7.65
CA GLY A 92 -1.07 -1.10 7.01
C GLY A 92 -0.84 -0.49 5.61
N ALA A 93 -1.50 0.63 5.28
CA ALA A 93 -1.29 1.29 4.01
C ALA A 93 0.15 1.80 3.89
N HIS A 94 0.76 1.64 2.72
CA HIS A 94 2.08 2.22 2.41
C HIS A 94 1.99 3.75 2.29
N LEU A 95 0.83 4.24 1.84
CA LEU A 95 0.49 5.66 1.82
C LEU A 95 -1.01 5.82 2.12
N LEU A 96 -1.33 6.66 3.10
CA LEU A 96 -2.66 7.22 3.29
C LEU A 96 -2.68 8.65 2.78
N ALA A 97 -3.39 8.88 1.68
CA ALA A 97 -3.80 10.20 1.23
C ALA A 97 -5.16 10.51 1.83
N ILE A 98 -5.26 11.51 2.70
CA ILE A 98 -6.49 11.83 3.44
C ILE A 98 -6.77 13.34 3.43
N GLU A 99 -8.05 13.72 3.38
CA GLU A 99 -8.42 15.13 3.47
C GLU A 99 -8.00 15.76 4.81
N ALA A 100 -7.70 17.05 4.77
CA ALA A 100 -7.41 17.89 5.93
C ALA A 100 -7.92 19.31 5.66
N THR A 101 -9.24 19.47 5.59
CA THR A 101 -9.82 20.73 5.09
C THR A 101 -9.57 21.93 6.02
N PHE A 102 -9.50 21.69 7.33
CA PHE A 102 -9.30 22.72 8.36
C PHE A 102 -8.24 22.34 9.39
N SER A 103 -7.67 23.33 10.09
CA SER A 103 -6.84 23.08 11.26
C SER A 103 -7.70 22.60 12.43
N HIS A 104 -7.07 21.99 13.45
CA HIS A 104 -7.81 21.49 14.60
C HIS A 104 -8.46 22.60 15.45
N GLU A 105 -7.88 23.80 15.46
CA GLU A 105 -8.50 25.01 16.06
C GLU A 105 -9.92 25.28 15.51
N GLU A 106 -10.23 24.79 14.31
CA GLU A 106 -11.53 24.93 13.66
C GLU A 106 -12.34 23.63 13.61
N ALA A 107 -12.08 22.70 14.56
CA ALA A 107 -12.78 21.42 14.62
C ALA A 107 -14.30 21.53 14.54
N GLU A 108 -14.89 22.55 15.17
CA GLU A 108 -16.33 22.77 15.11
C GLU A 108 -16.81 23.15 13.70
N ARG A 109 -16.05 23.96 12.95
CA ARG A 109 -16.36 24.28 11.55
C ARG A 109 -16.21 23.04 10.67
N ALA A 110 -15.14 22.26 10.88
CA ALA A 110 -14.91 21.02 10.17
C ALA A 110 -16.09 20.05 10.33
N ARG A 111 -16.56 19.87 11.58
CA ARG A 111 -17.75 19.10 11.91
C ARG A 111 -19.01 19.62 11.22
N GLN A 112 -19.26 20.94 11.28
CA GLN A 112 -20.43 21.55 10.63
C GLN A 112 -20.41 21.39 9.10
N ARG A 113 -19.23 21.32 8.49
CA ARG A 113 -19.04 21.15 7.04
C ARG A 113 -18.78 19.71 6.60
N ASN A 114 -18.86 18.73 7.51
CA ASN A 114 -18.58 17.32 7.23
C ASN A 114 -17.19 17.05 6.65
N HIS A 115 -16.17 17.69 7.22
CA HIS A 115 -14.77 17.49 6.87
C HIS A 115 -13.93 17.12 8.09
N LEU A 116 -12.80 16.46 7.83
CA LEU A 116 -11.76 16.22 8.83
C LEU A 116 -10.87 17.44 9.05
N THR A 117 -10.31 17.53 10.26
CA THR A 117 -9.18 18.42 10.57
C THR A 117 -7.84 17.77 10.25
N ALA A 118 -6.80 18.58 10.05
CA ALA A 118 -5.43 18.09 9.86
C ALA A 118 -4.95 17.19 11.01
N ARG A 119 -5.21 17.57 12.26
CA ARG A 119 -4.91 16.72 13.42
C ARG A 119 -5.63 15.36 13.35
N GLN A 120 -6.92 15.34 13.01
CA GLN A 120 -7.67 14.08 12.88
C GLN A 120 -7.11 13.18 11.79
N ALA A 121 -6.76 13.75 10.62
CA ALA A 121 -6.09 13.01 9.56
C ALA A 121 -4.79 12.34 10.04
N GLY A 122 -3.95 13.06 10.78
CA GLY A 122 -2.73 12.52 11.38
C GLY A 122 -2.99 11.41 12.41
N GLU A 123 -3.95 11.62 13.32
CA GLU A 123 -4.33 10.63 14.32
C GLU A 123 -4.90 9.34 13.70
N LEU A 124 -5.71 9.46 12.64
CA LEU A 124 -6.24 8.32 11.89
C LEU A 124 -5.13 7.55 11.16
N ALA A 125 -4.20 8.26 10.52
CA ALA A 125 -3.06 7.64 9.86
C ALA A 125 -2.18 6.85 10.84
N ARG A 126 -1.95 7.40 12.05
CA ARG A 126 -1.20 6.75 13.12
C ARG A 126 -1.94 5.51 13.63
N ARG A 127 -3.24 5.63 13.90
CA ARG A 127 -4.11 4.50 14.32
C ARG A 127 -4.15 3.38 13.28
N ALA A 128 -4.13 3.72 12.00
CA ALA A 128 -4.11 2.76 10.90
C ALA A 128 -2.75 2.07 10.70
N GLY A 129 -1.68 2.54 11.37
CA GLY A 129 -0.33 2.06 11.11
C GLY A 129 0.10 2.31 9.67
N ALA A 130 -0.35 3.41 9.06
CA ALA A 130 0.09 3.78 7.71
C ALA A 130 1.59 4.11 7.74
N ALA A 131 2.33 3.71 6.70
CA ALA A 131 3.76 3.99 6.62
C ALA A 131 4.06 5.46 6.26
N LYS A 132 3.17 6.10 5.49
CA LYS A 132 3.27 7.51 5.10
C LYS A 132 1.89 8.17 5.11
N LEU A 133 1.89 9.46 5.44
CA LEU A 133 0.74 10.34 5.40
C LEU A 133 0.94 11.43 4.33
N LEU A 134 -0.07 11.60 3.49
CA LEU A 134 -0.23 12.75 2.60
C LEU A 134 -1.57 13.40 2.91
N VAL A 135 -1.58 14.68 3.24
CA VAL A 135 -2.82 15.45 3.41
C VAL A 135 -3.14 16.26 2.16
N PHE A 136 -4.44 16.42 1.87
CA PHE A 136 -4.92 17.21 0.74
C PHE A 136 -6.28 17.87 1.06
N HIS A 137 -6.90 18.49 0.05
CA HIS A 137 -8.23 19.10 0.16
C HIS A 137 -8.28 20.29 1.13
N HIS A 138 -7.23 21.11 1.15
CA HIS A 138 -7.11 22.25 2.07
C HIS A 138 -8.10 23.37 1.72
N SER A 139 -8.69 23.99 2.74
CA SER A 139 -9.48 25.20 2.54
C SER A 139 -8.61 26.33 1.94
N PRO A 140 -9.10 27.11 0.97
CA PRO A 140 -8.38 28.25 0.40
C PRO A 140 -7.93 29.29 1.43
N ARG A 141 -8.51 29.28 2.63
CA ARG A 141 -8.13 30.15 3.73
C ARG A 141 -6.69 29.94 4.24
N TYR A 142 -6.09 28.79 3.96
CA TYR A 142 -4.71 28.48 4.33
C TYR A 142 -3.72 28.75 3.19
N GLN A 143 -4.12 29.47 2.14
CA GLN A 143 -3.25 29.78 1.00
C GLN A 143 -1.99 30.57 1.40
N ASP A 144 -2.10 31.44 2.40
CA ASP A 144 -0.97 32.23 2.92
C ASP A 144 -0.13 31.45 3.96
N GLU A 145 -0.59 30.26 4.37
CA GLU A 145 0.07 29.37 5.35
C GLU A 145 0.12 27.92 4.82
N PRO A 146 0.75 27.65 3.67
CA PRO A 146 0.62 26.38 2.95
C PRO A 146 1.07 25.15 3.75
N ASP A 147 2.02 25.34 4.67
CA ASP A 147 2.60 24.26 5.47
C ASP A 147 1.84 23.99 6.78
N ARG A 148 0.90 24.86 7.17
CA ARG A 148 0.25 24.81 8.49
C ARG A 148 -0.49 23.48 8.72
N LEU A 149 -1.34 23.09 7.78
CA LEU A 149 -2.15 21.88 7.87
C LEU A 149 -1.29 20.62 7.75
N GLN A 150 -0.28 20.65 6.88
CA GLN A 150 0.67 19.56 6.74
C GLN A 150 1.47 19.35 8.03
N SER A 151 1.94 20.42 8.65
CA SER A 151 2.72 20.36 9.90
C SER A 151 1.88 19.81 11.04
N GLU A 152 0.65 20.32 11.23
CA GLU A 152 -0.28 19.83 12.26
C GLU A 152 -0.61 18.34 12.06
N ALA A 153 -0.87 17.91 10.83
CA ALA A 153 -1.15 16.52 10.52
C ALA A 153 0.06 15.61 10.77
N GLN A 154 1.27 16.06 10.42
CA GLN A 154 2.50 15.29 10.66
C GLN A 154 2.85 15.17 12.14
N GLN A 155 2.66 16.22 12.93
CA GLN A 155 2.82 16.16 14.40
C GLN A 155 1.88 15.12 15.02
N ALA A 156 0.61 15.16 14.65
CA ALA A 156 -0.40 14.21 15.09
C ALA A 156 -0.10 12.76 14.64
N PHE A 157 0.46 12.60 13.44
CA PHE A 157 0.91 11.31 12.89
C PHE A 157 2.13 10.76 13.64
N ALA A 158 3.08 11.62 14.03
CA ALA A 158 4.24 11.27 14.86
C ALA A 158 3.87 10.98 16.32
N GLY A 159 2.66 11.36 16.74
CA GLY A 159 2.20 11.23 18.13
C GLY A 159 2.69 12.35 19.04
N GLU A 160 3.17 13.46 18.47
CA GLU A 160 3.54 14.66 19.20
C GLU A 160 2.25 15.39 19.62
N GLN A 161 2.13 15.71 20.91
CA GLN A 161 1.05 16.56 21.39
C GLN A 161 1.53 18.01 21.36
N ALA A 162 0.76 18.90 20.73
CA ALA A 162 0.87 20.32 21.04
C ALA A 162 0.48 20.50 22.52
N GLU A 163 1.43 20.94 23.34
CA GLU A 163 1.19 21.32 24.73
C GLU A 163 0.02 22.31 24.80
N ARG A 164 -0.90 22.06 25.74
CA ARG A 164 -2.06 22.92 26.00
C ARG A 164 -1.67 24.23 26.67
#